data_AF-A0A2V9BIZ9-F1
#
_entry.id   AF-A0A2V9BIZ9-F1
#
_cell.length_a   1.000
_cell.length_b   1.000
_cell.length_c   1.000
_cell.angle_alpha   90.00
_cell.angle_beta   90.00
_cell.angle_gamma   90.00
#
_symmetry.space_group_name_H-M   'P 1'
#
loop_
_entity.id
_entity.type
_entity.pdbx_description
1 polymer ?
#
loop_
_entity_poly.entity_id
_entity_poly.type
_entity_poly.pdbx_seq_one_letter_code
_entity_poly.pdbx_strand_id
1 'polypeptide(L)'
;MRVREAKDFLVQQTAEQAALENVPLSGLEKRMMYFTETDECPEDPIALNDAFETEYDNDEYEAKISKLMHRAYRRIKKENPETRRQWDNAIRTLRKGDHYLLVLWNQGPQERPPYDSLKLLGTAILVIALGFGATAVVTFLADHYNIHWKFGPRTHWLTPAWMQRSLLFLLIGGYVYFLMLPWLRKRYPSASPGQFVMKFFLFLLKKRR
;
A
#
# COMPACT_ATOMS: atom_id res chain seq x y z
N MET A 1 11.78 -26.82 -6.16
CA MET A 1 10.84 -26.96 -5.04
C MET A 1 9.56 -27.56 -5.59
N ARG A 2 9.10 -28.67 -5.00
CA ARG A 2 7.81 -29.31 -5.32
C ARG A 2 6.66 -28.61 -4.57
N VAL A 3 5.41 -28.84 -4.99
CA VAL A 3 4.22 -28.21 -4.36
C VAL A 3 4.15 -28.51 -2.86
N ARG A 4 4.31 -29.78 -2.47
CA ARG A 4 4.32 -30.18 -1.05
C ARG A 4 5.40 -29.47 -0.24
N GLU A 5 6.63 -29.45 -0.76
CA GLU A 5 7.76 -28.73 -0.13
C GLU A 5 7.48 -27.23 0.02
N ALA A 6 6.80 -26.61 -0.96
CA ALA A 6 6.42 -25.22 -0.89
C ALA A 6 5.38 -24.94 0.20
N LYS A 7 4.37 -25.82 0.34
CA LYS A 7 3.38 -25.73 1.41
C LYS A 7 4.01 -25.95 2.78
N ASP A 8 4.81 -27.02 2.93
CA ASP A 8 5.52 -27.35 4.17
C ASP A 8 6.36 -26.15 4.64
N PHE A 9 7.11 -25.55 3.73
CA PHE A 9 7.92 -24.37 4.01
C PHE A 9 7.09 -23.18 4.50
N LEU A 10 6.00 -22.83 3.82
CA LEU A 10 5.16 -21.68 4.20
C LEU A 10 4.42 -21.93 5.52
N VAL A 11 3.92 -23.14 5.74
CA VAL A 11 3.25 -23.52 7.00
C VAL A 11 4.26 -23.49 8.15
N GLN A 12 5.47 -24.01 7.96
CA GLN A 12 6.53 -23.96 8.96
C GLN A 12 6.88 -22.52 9.33
N GLN A 13 7.13 -21.65 8.36
CA GLN A 13 7.47 -20.25 8.64
C GLN A 13 6.33 -19.49 9.32
N THR A 14 5.09 -19.82 9.00
CA THR A 14 3.91 -19.25 9.67
C THR A 14 3.81 -19.74 11.12
N ALA A 15 4.04 -21.03 11.36
CA ALA A 15 4.04 -21.61 12.69
C ALA A 15 5.17 -21.07 13.57
N GLU A 16 6.37 -20.88 13.01
CA GLU A 16 7.48 -20.22 13.69
C GLU A 16 7.10 -18.78 14.09
N GLN A 17 6.47 -18.03 13.19
CA GLN A 17 6.02 -16.66 13.50
C GLN A 17 4.93 -16.65 14.57
N ALA A 18 3.99 -17.60 14.53
CA ALA A 18 2.95 -17.74 15.56
C ALA A 18 3.57 -18.01 16.94
N ALA A 19 4.58 -18.89 17.00
CA ALA A 19 5.32 -19.17 18.23
C ALA A 19 6.06 -17.92 18.76
N LEU A 20 6.71 -17.15 17.87
CA LEU A 20 7.38 -15.90 18.25
C LEU A 20 6.42 -14.84 18.81
N GLU A 21 5.18 -14.82 18.32
CA GLU A 21 4.15 -13.86 18.74
C GLU A 21 3.25 -14.38 19.87
N ASN A 22 3.50 -15.59 20.38
CA ASN A 22 2.62 -16.29 21.33
C ASN A 22 1.16 -16.38 20.85
N VAL A 23 0.96 -16.48 19.53
CA VAL A 23 -0.35 -16.70 18.93
C VAL A 23 -0.56 -18.21 18.81
N PRO A 24 -1.65 -18.77 19.38
CA PRO A 24 -1.92 -20.20 19.25
C PRO A 24 -2.22 -20.53 17.79
N LEU A 25 -1.63 -21.60 17.26
CA LEU A 25 -1.90 -22.12 15.92
C LEU A 25 -2.24 -23.61 16.03
N SER A 26 -3.53 -23.92 15.91
CA SER A 26 -4.06 -25.27 16.13
C SER A 26 -3.64 -26.24 15.03
N GLY A 27 -3.77 -27.54 15.31
CA GLY A 27 -3.52 -28.58 14.30
C GLY A 27 -4.49 -28.48 13.12
N LEU A 28 -5.75 -28.15 13.38
CA LEU A 28 -6.78 -27.95 12.36
C LEU A 28 -6.48 -26.74 11.48
N GLU A 29 -6.07 -25.61 12.08
CA GLU A 29 -5.65 -24.41 11.35
C GLU A 29 -4.47 -24.69 10.40
N LYS A 30 -3.48 -25.47 10.85
CA LYS A 30 -2.33 -25.87 10.02
C LYS A 30 -2.75 -26.78 8.87
N ARG A 31 -3.66 -27.73 9.12
CA ARG A 31 -4.18 -28.62 8.08
C ARG A 31 -4.98 -27.85 7.03
N MET A 32 -5.81 -26.90 7.46
CA MET A 32 -6.55 -26.02 6.57
C MET A 32 -5.63 -25.21 5.64
N MET A 33 -4.42 -24.83 6.09
CA MET A 33 -3.44 -24.20 5.18
C MET A 33 -3.00 -25.10 4.02
N TYR A 34 -3.08 -26.43 4.14
CA TYR A 34 -2.74 -27.35 3.04
C TYR A 34 -3.85 -27.52 2.01
N PHE A 35 -5.06 -27.00 2.28
CA PHE A 35 -6.26 -27.19 1.48
C PHE A 35 -6.06 -26.80 0.00
N THR A 36 -6.58 -27.65 -0.88
CA THR A 36 -6.70 -27.42 -2.32
C THR A 36 -8.02 -27.98 -2.82
N GLU A 37 -8.70 -27.24 -3.66
CA GLU A 37 -9.96 -27.69 -4.25
C GLU A 37 -9.75 -28.78 -5.32
N THR A 38 -8.66 -28.70 -6.10
CA THR A 38 -8.49 -29.51 -7.32
C THR A 38 -7.31 -30.49 -7.31
N ASP A 39 -6.49 -30.53 -6.26
CA ASP A 39 -5.23 -31.29 -6.21
C ASP A 39 -5.27 -32.37 -5.10
N GLU A 40 -4.22 -33.21 -5.02
CA GLU A 40 -4.04 -34.22 -3.96
C GLU A 40 -4.00 -33.59 -2.56
N CYS A 41 -5.18 -33.35 -1.98
CA CYS A 41 -5.32 -33.03 -0.57
C CYS A 41 -4.98 -34.30 0.23
N PRO A 42 -4.11 -34.23 1.26
CA PRO A 42 -3.74 -35.41 2.05
C PRO A 42 -4.93 -36.08 2.76
N GLU A 43 -6.01 -35.32 2.96
CA GLU A 43 -7.25 -35.74 3.61
C GLU A 43 -8.45 -35.28 2.79
N ASP A 44 -9.61 -35.86 3.07
CA ASP A 44 -10.87 -35.50 2.41
C ASP A 44 -11.16 -34.00 2.59
N PRO A 45 -11.13 -33.20 1.51
CA PRO A 45 -11.34 -31.75 1.58
C PRO A 45 -12.70 -31.38 2.20
N ILE A 46 -13.73 -32.20 1.97
CA ILE A 46 -15.09 -31.93 2.43
C ILE A 46 -15.15 -32.10 3.95
N ALA A 47 -14.68 -33.24 4.46
CA ALA A 47 -14.66 -33.51 5.89
C ALA A 47 -13.77 -32.53 6.67
N LEU A 48 -12.64 -32.11 6.09
CA LEU A 48 -11.79 -31.09 6.69
C LEU A 48 -12.51 -29.75 6.79
N ASN A 49 -13.18 -29.31 5.71
CA ASN A 49 -13.89 -28.05 5.70
C ASN A 49 -15.07 -28.06 6.69
N ASP A 50 -15.85 -29.14 6.74
CA ASP A 50 -16.97 -29.27 7.69
C ASP A 50 -16.51 -29.20 9.15
N ALA A 51 -15.38 -29.86 9.47
CA ALA A 51 -14.77 -29.77 10.80
C ALA A 51 -14.27 -28.34 11.10
N PHE A 52 -13.75 -27.65 10.08
CA PHE A 52 -13.27 -26.28 10.21
C PHE A 52 -14.41 -25.29 10.49
N GLU A 53 -15.47 -25.31 9.68
CA GLU A 53 -16.66 -24.44 9.81
C GLU A 53 -17.41 -24.63 11.14
N THR A 54 -17.26 -25.79 11.78
CA THR A 54 -17.86 -26.06 13.10
C THR A 54 -17.12 -25.32 14.23
N GLU A 55 -15.81 -25.13 14.10
CA GLU A 55 -14.95 -24.61 15.18
C GLU A 55 -14.46 -23.18 14.94
N TYR A 56 -14.38 -22.73 13.68
CA TYR A 56 -13.73 -21.49 13.30
C TYR A 56 -14.58 -20.65 12.35
N ASP A 57 -14.49 -19.34 12.52
CA ASP A 57 -14.95 -18.37 11.53
C ASP A 57 -13.86 -18.17 10.45
N ASN A 58 -14.26 -18.29 9.18
CA ASN A 58 -13.36 -18.19 8.04
C ASN A 58 -12.65 -16.84 7.98
N ASP A 59 -13.38 -15.73 8.14
CA ASP A 59 -12.82 -14.39 8.02
C ASP A 59 -11.80 -14.11 9.13
N GLU A 60 -12.09 -14.54 10.37
CA GLU A 60 -11.17 -14.41 11.49
C GLU A 60 -9.89 -15.24 11.29
N TYR A 61 -10.04 -16.48 10.83
CA TYR A 61 -8.94 -17.37 10.52
C TYR A 61 -8.06 -16.81 9.39
N GLU A 62 -8.67 -16.43 8.26
CA GLU A 62 -7.98 -15.90 7.11
C GLU A 62 -7.19 -14.64 7.48
N ALA A 63 -7.82 -13.72 8.21
CA ALA A 63 -7.18 -12.52 8.70
C ALA A 63 -6.01 -12.82 9.66
N LYS A 64 -6.15 -13.83 10.53
CA LYS A 64 -5.11 -14.26 11.46
C LYS A 64 -3.91 -14.84 10.71
N ILE A 65 -4.13 -15.83 9.84
CA ILE A 65 -3.06 -16.50 9.10
C ILE A 65 -2.38 -15.54 8.14
N SER A 66 -3.16 -14.71 7.43
CA SER A 66 -2.61 -13.71 6.53
C SER A 66 -1.66 -12.74 7.25
N LYS A 67 -2.04 -12.23 8.43
CA LYS A 67 -1.17 -11.37 9.25
C LYS A 67 0.12 -12.08 9.65
N LEU A 68 0.03 -13.34 10.08
CA LEU A 68 1.19 -14.15 10.46
C LEU A 68 2.14 -14.37 9.27
N MET A 69 1.61 -14.76 8.11
CA MET A 69 2.41 -14.94 6.89
C MET A 69 3.16 -13.67 6.49
N HIS A 70 2.51 -12.51 6.53
CA HIS A 70 3.15 -11.24 6.20
C HIS A 70 4.23 -10.83 7.22
N ARG A 71 4.00 -11.11 8.52
CA ARG A 71 5.00 -10.87 9.57
C ARG A 71 6.19 -11.81 9.43
N ALA A 72 5.95 -13.09 9.12
CA ALA A 72 6.98 -14.08 8.82
C ALA A 72 7.83 -13.64 7.62
N TYR A 73 7.19 -13.22 6.53
CA TYR A 73 7.92 -12.71 5.35
C TYR A 73 8.77 -11.48 5.68
N ARG A 74 8.23 -10.53 6.45
CA ARG A 74 8.98 -9.34 6.91
C ARG A 74 10.21 -9.71 7.72
N ARG A 75 10.09 -10.68 8.63
CA ARG A 75 11.19 -11.21 9.44
C ARG A 75 12.27 -11.80 8.53
N ILE A 76 11.90 -12.76 7.70
CA ILE A 76 12.78 -13.46 6.76
C ILE A 76 13.52 -12.47 5.84
N LYS A 77 12.80 -11.48 5.30
CA LYS A 77 13.37 -10.45 4.41
C LYS A 77 14.47 -9.63 5.08
N LYS A 78 14.43 -9.46 6.40
CA LYS A 78 15.47 -8.74 7.17
C LYS A 78 16.63 -9.65 7.56
N GLU A 79 16.34 -10.90 7.88
CA GLU A 79 17.32 -11.82 8.49
C GLU A 79 18.13 -12.60 7.45
N ASN A 80 17.49 -13.15 6.41
CA ASN A 80 18.15 -14.07 5.49
C ASN A 80 17.67 -13.91 4.03
N PRO A 81 18.52 -13.36 3.14
CA PRO A 81 18.20 -13.22 1.72
C PRO A 81 17.92 -14.55 1.00
N GLU A 82 18.54 -15.67 1.41
CA GLU A 82 18.32 -16.97 0.78
C GLU A 82 16.97 -17.56 1.17
N THR A 83 16.58 -17.48 2.45
CA THR A 83 15.26 -17.90 2.91
C THR A 83 14.15 -17.06 2.26
N ARG A 84 14.41 -15.76 2.01
CA ARG A 84 13.50 -14.93 1.21
C ARG A 84 13.35 -15.46 -0.22
N ARG A 85 14.44 -15.84 -0.89
CA ARG A 85 14.37 -16.44 -2.23
C ARG A 85 13.60 -17.76 -2.21
N GLN A 86 13.73 -18.55 -1.15
CA GLN A 86 12.94 -19.76 -0.96
C GLN A 86 11.44 -19.46 -0.82
N TRP A 87 11.07 -18.42 -0.06
CA TRP A 87 9.68 -17.95 0.01
C TRP A 87 9.14 -17.52 -1.35
N ASP A 88 9.90 -16.69 -2.08
CA ASP A 88 9.51 -16.23 -3.41
C ASP A 88 9.36 -17.42 -4.38
N ASN A 89 10.22 -18.44 -4.26
CA ASN A 89 10.11 -19.70 -5.01
C ASN A 89 8.88 -20.53 -4.60
N ALA A 90 8.54 -20.59 -3.32
CA ALA A 90 7.36 -21.30 -2.82
C ALA A 90 6.09 -20.68 -3.39
N ILE A 91 5.93 -19.35 -3.26
CA ILE A 91 4.78 -18.62 -3.84
C ILE A 91 4.71 -18.81 -5.35
N ARG A 92 5.84 -18.73 -6.07
CA ARG A 92 5.86 -18.97 -7.52
C ARG A 92 5.47 -20.39 -7.91
N THR A 93 5.84 -21.38 -7.09
CA THR A 93 5.48 -22.79 -7.31
C THR A 93 3.99 -22.98 -7.12
N LEU A 94 3.44 -22.42 -6.04
CA LEU A 94 2.02 -22.52 -5.71
C LEU A 94 1.13 -21.79 -6.72
N ARG A 95 1.57 -20.67 -7.30
CA ARG A 95 0.81 -19.93 -8.34
C ARG A 95 0.44 -20.74 -9.60
N LYS A 96 0.97 -21.94 -9.77
CA LYS A 96 0.63 -22.82 -10.90
C LYS A 96 -0.66 -23.62 -10.69
N GLY A 97 -1.15 -23.70 -9.45
CA GLY A 97 -2.38 -24.39 -9.09
C GLY A 97 -3.28 -23.49 -8.25
N ASP A 98 -4.44 -24.02 -7.87
CA ASP A 98 -5.35 -23.36 -6.96
C ASP A 98 -5.08 -23.85 -5.53
N HIS A 99 -4.41 -23.01 -4.74
CA HIS A 99 -4.00 -23.35 -3.39
C HIS A 99 -4.45 -22.27 -2.43
N TYR A 100 -5.13 -22.68 -1.37
CA TYR A 100 -5.71 -21.76 -0.40
C TYR A 100 -4.66 -20.84 0.27
N LEU A 101 -3.42 -21.32 0.43
CA LEU A 101 -2.27 -20.50 0.85
C LEU A 101 -2.06 -19.21 0.03
N LEU A 102 -2.42 -19.20 -1.26
CA LEU A 102 -2.34 -18.01 -2.09
C LEU A 102 -3.42 -16.98 -1.72
N VAL A 103 -4.62 -17.44 -1.36
CA VAL A 103 -5.70 -16.59 -0.85
C VAL A 103 -5.25 -15.92 0.45
N LEU A 104 -4.77 -16.73 1.41
CA LEU A 104 -4.23 -16.26 2.69
C LEU A 104 -3.08 -15.26 2.50
N TRP A 105 -2.20 -15.52 1.51
CA TRP A 105 -1.10 -14.61 1.17
C TRP A 105 -1.57 -13.30 0.52
N ASN A 106 -2.64 -13.30 -0.28
CA ASN A 106 -3.08 -12.12 -1.02
C ASN A 106 -3.98 -11.19 -0.20
N GLN A 107 -4.64 -11.68 0.84
CA GLN A 107 -5.58 -10.89 1.66
C GLN A 107 -4.92 -9.90 2.65
N GLY A 108 -3.61 -10.02 2.87
CA GLY A 108 -2.92 -9.18 3.84
C GLY A 108 -2.46 -7.83 3.28
N PRO A 109 -1.94 -6.94 4.14
CA PRO A 109 -1.45 -5.64 3.71
C PRO A 109 -0.24 -5.82 2.78
N GLN A 110 -0.49 -5.72 1.47
CA GLN A 110 0.51 -5.93 0.44
C GLN A 110 1.64 -4.91 0.58
N GLU A 111 2.85 -5.38 0.87
CA GLU A 111 4.01 -4.52 0.96
C GLU A 111 4.42 -4.07 -0.45
N ARG A 112 3.97 -2.87 -0.85
CA ARG A 112 4.40 -2.27 -2.11
C ARG A 112 5.94 -2.25 -2.20
N PRO A 113 6.54 -2.70 -3.32
CA PRO A 113 7.99 -2.67 -3.49
C PRO A 113 8.54 -1.26 -3.29
N PRO A 114 9.67 -1.07 -2.60
CA PRO A 114 10.20 0.27 -2.31
C PRO A 114 10.52 1.08 -3.58
N TYR A 115 10.86 0.39 -4.67
CA TYR A 115 11.14 1.01 -5.98
C TYR A 115 9.89 1.56 -6.68
N ASP A 116 8.71 1.09 -6.32
CA ASP A 116 7.45 1.54 -6.93
C ASP A 116 7.11 2.96 -6.48
N SER A 117 7.35 3.26 -5.20
CA SER A 117 7.23 4.63 -4.66
C SER A 117 8.23 5.60 -5.29
N LEU A 118 9.47 5.15 -5.57
CA LEU A 118 10.49 5.97 -6.23
C LEU A 118 10.14 6.24 -7.70
N LYS A 119 9.59 5.26 -8.42
CA LYS A 119 9.08 5.46 -9.79
C LYS A 119 7.94 6.49 -9.84
N LEU A 120 7.03 6.43 -8.88
CA LEU A 120 5.92 7.39 -8.78
C LEU A 120 6.39 8.80 -8.42
N LEU A 121 7.40 8.93 -7.55
CA LEU A 121 8.01 10.22 -7.25
C LEU A 121 8.75 10.81 -8.46
N GLY A 122 9.52 9.97 -9.17
CA GLY A 122 10.22 10.38 -10.40
C GLY A 122 9.26 10.84 -11.50
N THR A 123 8.16 10.12 -11.71
CA THR A 123 7.11 10.51 -12.68
C THR A 123 6.40 11.80 -12.28
N ALA A 124 6.10 12.00 -10.99
CA ALA A 124 5.54 13.26 -10.52
C ALA A 124 6.47 14.46 -10.78
N ILE A 125 7.77 14.32 -10.50
CA ILE A 125 8.78 15.37 -10.77
C ILE A 125 8.86 15.66 -12.27
N LEU A 126 8.86 14.63 -13.12
CA LEU A 126 8.91 14.78 -14.58
C LEU A 126 7.71 15.58 -15.10
N VAL A 127 6.49 15.27 -14.64
CA VAL A 127 5.28 15.99 -15.06
C VAL A 127 5.34 17.46 -14.65
N ILE A 128 5.81 17.76 -13.43
CA ILE A 128 6.00 19.14 -12.96
C ILE A 128 7.05 19.87 -13.82
N ALA A 129 8.18 19.22 -14.10
CA ALA A 129 9.25 19.80 -14.90
C ALA A 129 8.80 20.07 -16.34
N LEU A 130 8.03 19.18 -16.96
CA LEU A 130 7.47 19.37 -18.30
C LEU A 130 6.46 20.52 -18.33
N GLY A 131 5.56 20.58 -17.36
CA GLY A 131 4.59 21.68 -17.25
C GLY A 131 5.29 23.03 -17.08
N PHE A 132 6.28 23.10 -16.18
CA PHE A 132 7.04 24.33 -15.94
C PHE A 132 7.88 24.71 -17.16
N GLY A 133 8.56 23.76 -17.79
CA GLY A 133 9.34 23.96 -19.01
C GLY A 133 8.49 24.47 -20.17
N ALA A 134 7.31 23.89 -20.40
CA ALA A 134 6.38 24.35 -21.42
C ALA A 134 5.93 25.80 -21.16
N THR A 135 5.59 26.15 -19.91
CA THR A 135 5.23 27.53 -19.57
C THR A 135 6.38 28.51 -19.77
N ALA A 136 7.60 28.13 -19.37
CA ALA A 136 8.79 28.96 -19.54
C ALA A 136 9.14 29.19 -21.02
N VAL A 137 9.03 28.15 -21.84
CA VAL A 137 9.24 28.23 -23.30
C VAL A 137 8.21 29.14 -23.95
N VAL A 138 6.93 29.00 -23.59
CA VAL A 138 5.86 29.86 -24.12
C VAL A 138 6.10 31.32 -23.74
N THR A 139 6.49 31.61 -22.49
CA THR A 139 6.79 32.99 -22.07
C THR A 139 8.02 33.56 -22.77
N PHE A 140 9.09 32.76 -22.90
CA PHE A 140 10.31 33.20 -23.57
C PHE A 140 10.08 33.50 -25.05
N LEU A 141 9.32 32.64 -25.76
CA LEU A 141 8.96 32.87 -27.16
C LEU A 141 8.03 34.08 -27.31
N ALA A 142 7.07 34.27 -26.41
CA ALA A 142 6.20 35.44 -26.43
C ALA A 142 6.99 36.75 -26.28
N ASP A 143 7.96 36.79 -25.37
CA ASP A 143 8.83 37.94 -25.16
C ASP A 143 9.77 38.17 -26.35
N HIS A 144 10.41 37.12 -26.87
CA HIS A 144 11.37 37.23 -27.98
C HIS A 144 10.72 37.71 -29.29
N TYR A 145 9.52 37.22 -29.60
CA TYR A 145 8.79 37.55 -30.82
C TYR A 145 7.79 38.70 -30.65
N ASN A 146 7.77 39.35 -29.48
CA ASN A 146 6.86 40.45 -29.15
C ASN A 146 5.37 40.09 -29.40
N ILE A 147 5.00 38.83 -29.11
CA ILE A 147 3.65 38.32 -29.35
C ILE A 147 2.77 38.72 -28.17
N HIS A 148 2.01 39.80 -28.34
CA HIS A 148 1.00 40.23 -27.38
C HIS A 148 -0.30 39.46 -27.61
N TRP A 149 -0.56 38.44 -26.80
CA TRP A 149 -1.80 37.66 -26.89
C TRP A 149 -3.01 38.53 -26.48
N LYS A 150 -3.89 38.87 -27.44
CA LYS A 150 -5.13 39.63 -27.20
C LYS A 150 -6.24 38.80 -26.53
N PHE A 151 -6.07 37.48 -26.44
CA PHE A 151 -6.98 36.56 -25.76
C PHE A 151 -6.40 36.12 -24.41
N GLY A 152 -6.29 37.07 -23.50
CA GLY A 152 -6.40 36.81 -22.06
C GLY A 152 -7.70 37.44 -21.58
N PRO A 153 -8.40 36.89 -20.58
CA PRO A 153 -9.48 37.66 -19.96
C PRO A 153 -8.88 39.03 -19.57
N ARG A 154 -9.63 40.12 -19.77
CA ARG A 154 -9.29 41.42 -19.17
C ARG A 154 -9.50 41.31 -17.66
N THR A 155 -8.74 40.44 -17.02
CA THR A 155 -8.56 40.42 -15.59
C THR A 155 -7.71 41.64 -15.29
N HIS A 156 -8.35 42.71 -14.85
CA HIS A 156 -7.70 43.64 -13.96
C HIS A 156 -7.38 42.80 -12.72
N TRP A 157 -6.17 42.22 -12.68
CA TRP A 157 -5.75 41.37 -11.57
C TRP A 157 -5.67 42.27 -10.33
N LEU A 158 -6.70 42.20 -9.47
CA LEU A 158 -6.64 42.77 -8.13
C LEU A 158 -5.55 42.10 -7.26
N THR A 159 -4.92 41.04 -7.76
CA THR A 159 -3.90 40.26 -7.07
C THR A 159 -2.55 40.38 -7.79
N PRO A 160 -1.49 40.85 -7.11
CA PRO A 160 -0.15 40.93 -7.67
C PRO A 160 0.38 39.56 -8.17
N ALA A 161 1.22 39.56 -9.20
CA ALA A 161 1.78 38.34 -9.78
C ALA A 161 2.52 37.44 -8.76
N TRP A 162 3.15 38.03 -7.75
CA TRP A 162 3.76 37.28 -6.65
C TRP A 162 2.71 36.53 -5.82
N MET A 163 1.54 37.12 -5.60
CA MET A 163 0.43 36.54 -4.84
C MET A 163 -0.19 35.35 -5.58
N GLN A 164 -0.33 35.44 -6.91
CA GLN A 164 -0.78 34.33 -7.75
C GLN A 164 0.21 33.15 -7.73
N ARG A 165 1.52 33.44 -7.85
CA ARG A 165 2.57 32.41 -7.79
C ARG A 165 2.64 31.78 -6.40
N SER A 166 2.49 32.56 -5.34
CA SER A 166 2.39 32.05 -3.96
C SER A 166 1.15 31.20 -3.73
N LEU A 167 -0.01 31.56 -4.30
CA LEU A 167 -1.23 30.76 -4.25
C LEU A 167 -1.06 29.42 -4.96
N LEU A 168 -0.47 29.41 -6.15
CA LEU A 168 -0.14 28.17 -6.87
C LEU A 168 0.86 27.32 -6.09
N PHE A 169 1.87 27.95 -5.49
CA PHE A 169 2.85 27.24 -4.65
C PHE A 169 2.21 26.65 -3.39
N LEU A 170 1.26 27.36 -2.76
CA LEU A 170 0.47 26.86 -1.65
C LEU A 170 -0.47 25.72 -2.06
N LEU A 171 -1.05 25.79 -3.25
CA LEU A 171 -1.97 24.78 -3.76
C LEU A 171 -1.21 23.50 -4.13
N ILE A 172 -0.07 23.62 -4.83
CA ILE A 172 0.82 22.50 -5.15
C ILE A 172 1.46 21.94 -3.87
N GLY A 173 1.97 22.80 -3.00
CA GLY A 173 2.58 22.40 -1.72
C GLY A 173 1.56 21.75 -0.78
N GLY A 174 0.34 22.27 -0.73
CA GLY A 174 -0.78 21.69 0.01
C GLY A 174 -1.20 20.34 -0.56
N TYR A 175 -1.29 20.21 -1.89
CA TYR A 175 -1.55 18.92 -2.55
C TYR A 175 -0.48 17.89 -2.18
N VAL A 176 0.81 18.26 -2.25
CA VAL A 176 1.92 17.37 -1.86
C VAL A 176 1.86 17.04 -0.36
N TYR A 177 1.60 18.02 0.51
CA TYR A 177 1.55 17.80 1.96
C TYR A 177 0.36 16.93 2.40
N PHE A 178 -0.83 17.14 1.83
CA PHE A 178 -2.04 16.43 2.24
C PHE A 178 -2.25 15.10 1.53
N LEU A 179 -1.82 14.95 0.27
CA LEU A 179 -2.04 13.71 -0.49
C LEU A 179 -0.77 12.86 -0.61
N MET A 180 0.40 13.47 -0.83
CA MET A 180 1.65 12.72 -1.00
C MET A 180 2.35 12.40 0.33
N LEU A 181 2.29 13.28 1.34
CA LEU A 181 3.01 13.07 2.61
C LEU A 181 2.45 11.90 3.45
N PRO A 182 1.12 11.72 3.61
CA PRO A 182 0.55 10.53 4.23
C PRO A 182 0.92 9.23 3.52
N TRP A 183 1.00 9.32 2.19
CA TRP A 183 1.34 8.23 1.28
C TRP A 183 2.82 7.83 1.39
N LEU A 184 3.72 8.80 1.56
CA LEU A 184 5.16 8.57 1.80
C LEU A 184 5.44 8.01 3.21
N ARG A 185 4.67 8.45 4.22
CA ARG A 185 4.95 8.15 5.64
C ARG A 185 4.22 6.90 6.17
N LYS A 186 3.43 6.20 5.33
CA LYS A 186 2.61 5.03 5.72
C LYS A 186 1.78 5.27 6.99
N ARG A 187 1.33 6.50 7.22
CA ARG A 187 0.35 6.84 8.27
C ARG A 187 -0.69 7.72 7.61
N TYR A 188 -1.91 7.19 7.48
CA TYR A 188 -3.07 8.01 7.17
C TYR A 188 -3.25 9.01 8.33
N PRO A 189 -3.31 10.33 8.08
CA PRO A 189 -3.78 11.26 9.08
C PRO A 189 -5.25 10.89 9.33
N SER A 190 -5.55 10.44 10.54
CA SER A 190 -6.91 10.10 10.98
C SER A 190 -7.84 11.32 11.05
N ALA A 191 -7.34 12.52 10.76
CA ALA A 191 -8.10 13.75 10.76
C ALA A 191 -8.42 14.16 9.32
N SER A 192 -9.71 14.12 8.97
CA SER A 192 -10.20 14.73 7.74
C SER A 192 -9.90 16.23 7.73
N PRO A 193 -9.75 16.88 6.56
CA PRO A 193 -9.50 18.31 6.45
C PRO A 193 -10.49 19.17 7.26
N GLY A 194 -11.75 18.73 7.37
CA GLY A 194 -12.77 19.37 8.18
C GLY A 194 -12.49 19.37 9.69
N GLN A 195 -11.83 18.34 10.23
CA GLN A 195 -11.47 18.29 11.65
C GLN A 195 -10.36 19.29 12.01
N PHE A 196 -9.46 19.61 11.07
CA PHE A 196 -8.42 20.61 11.28
C PHE A 196 -8.99 22.03 11.31
N VAL A 197 -9.90 22.34 10.37
CA VAL A 197 -10.63 23.62 10.34
C VAL A 197 -11.46 23.79 11.62
N MET A 198 -12.13 22.73 12.06
CA MET A 198 -12.96 22.77 13.28
C MET A 198 -12.12 22.92 14.56
N LYS A 199 -10.97 22.24 14.67
CA LYS A 199 -10.03 22.43 15.80
C LYS A 199 -9.42 23.83 15.82
N PHE A 200 -9.11 24.39 14.66
CA PHE A 200 -8.60 25.76 14.54
C PHE A 200 -9.66 26.81 14.89
N PHE A 201 -10.91 26.61 14.45
CA PHE A 201 -12.04 27.46 14.82
C PHE A 201 -12.34 27.40 16.33
N LEU A 202 -12.35 26.21 16.92
CA LEU A 202 -12.53 26.03 18.37
C LEU A 202 -11.38 26.65 19.19
N PHE A 203 -10.15 26.59 18.68
CA PHE A 203 -9.00 27.25 19.29
C PHE A 203 -9.14 28.79 19.27
N LEU A 204 -9.62 29.37 18.16
CA LEU A 204 -9.88 30.81 18.05
C LEU A 204 -11.05 31.27 18.94
N LEU A 205 -12.10 30.46 19.06
CA LEU A 205 -13.23 30.71 19.97
C LEU A 205 -12.83 30.63 21.45
N LYS A 206 -11.93 29.72 21.81
CA LYS A 206 -11.42 29.58 23.18
C LYS A 206 -10.52 30.75 23.60
N LYS A 207 -9.94 31.49 22.66
CA LYS A 207 -9.09 32.66 22.92
C LYS A 207 -9.89 33.97 23.09
N ARG A 208 -11.22 33.93 22.90
CA ARG A 208 -12.14 35.09 23.02
C ARG A 208 -13.04 35.05 24.27
N ARG A 209 -12.79 34.17 25.23
CA ARG A 209 -13.38 34.21 26.58
C ARG A 209 -12.29 34.48 27.61
#